data_AF-A0A7W0UL23-F1
#
_entry.id   AF-A0A7W0UL23-F1
#
_cell.length_a   1.000
_cell.length_b   1.000
_cell.length_c   1.000
_cell.angle_alpha   90.00
_cell.angle_beta   90.00
_cell.angle_gamma   90.00
#
_symmetry.space_group_name_H-M   'P 1'
#
loop_
_entity.id
_entity.type
_entity.pdbx_description
1 polymer ?
#
loop_
_entity_poly.entity_id
_entity_poly.type
_entity_poly.pdbx_seq_one_letter_code
_entity_poly.pdbx_strand_id
1 'polypeptide(L)' 'MVDPGQLADGDHDVFVSGDDVEAKQRVAELLKDDFGWRRVTDLGDITTARAPEMLLALWLRLMGVLDSPVFNFKVVT' A
#
# COMPACT_ATOMS: atom_id res chain seq x y z
N MET A 1 -2.01 -16.10 1.33
CA MET A 1 -1.27 -15.20 0.42
C MET A 1 -2.23 -14.08 0.03
N VAL A 2 -1.75 -12.85 -0.17
CA VAL A 2 -2.57 -11.67 -0.48
C VAL A 2 -2.97 -11.64 -1.97
N ASP A 3 -4.14 -11.09 -2.30
CA ASP A 3 -4.63 -10.94 -3.68
C ASP A 3 -5.25 -9.53 -3.86
N PRO A 4 -4.46 -8.55 -4.33
CA PRO A 4 -4.92 -7.17 -4.57
C PRO A 4 -6.09 -7.06 -5.52
N GLY A 5 -6.23 -8.01 -6.46
CA GLY A 5 -7.24 -7.99 -7.51
C GLY A 5 -8.66 -8.17 -6.99
N GLN A 6 -8.83 -8.79 -5.82
CA GLN A 6 -10.15 -9.01 -5.21
C GLN A 6 -10.85 -7.72 -4.77
N LEU A 7 -10.10 -6.63 -4.60
CA LEU A 7 -10.63 -5.37 -4.13
C LEU A 7 -10.56 -4.31 -5.24
N ALA A 8 -11.72 -3.83 -5.67
CA ALA A 8 -11.84 -2.79 -6.70
C ALA A 8 -11.01 -3.08 -7.96
N ASP A 9 -10.93 -4.35 -8.38
CA ASP A 9 -10.08 -4.81 -9.47
C ASP A 9 -8.60 -4.36 -9.33
N GLY A 10 -8.08 -4.25 -8.12
CA GLY A 10 -6.73 -3.74 -7.85
C GLY A 10 -6.57 -2.23 -7.96
N ASP A 11 -7.67 -1.45 -8.00
CA ASP A 11 -7.65 0.01 -8.02
C ASP A 11 -7.45 0.61 -6.62
N HIS A 12 -6.27 0.35 -6.05
CA HIS A 12 -5.81 0.90 -4.78
C HIS A 12 -4.28 1.04 -4.82
N ASP A 13 -3.73 1.75 -3.84
CA ASP A 13 -2.30 2.08 -3.80
C ASP A 13 -1.59 1.32 -2.67
N VAL A 14 -0.33 0.98 -2.91
CA VAL A 14 0.64 0.62 -1.88
C VAL A 14 1.82 1.57 -1.93
N PHE A 15 2.42 1.84 -0.77
CA PHE A 15 3.47 2.82 -0.61
C PHE A 15 4.79 2.15 -0.25
N VAL A 16 5.90 2.67 -0.77
CA VAL A 16 7.26 2.26 -0.38
C VAL A 16 8.03 3.47 0.17
N SER A 17 8.86 3.24 1.18
CA SER A 17 9.71 4.24 1.84
C SER A 17 11.03 3.58 2.22
N GLY A 18 12.16 4.22 1.94
CA GLY A 18 13.47 3.61 2.16
C GLY A 18 14.63 4.38 1.55
N ASP A 19 15.79 4.28 2.19
CA ASP A 19 16.99 5.05 1.83
C ASP A 19 17.75 4.46 0.63
N ASP A 20 17.61 3.16 0.41
CA ASP A 20 18.27 2.44 -0.68
C ASP A 20 17.34 2.31 -1.90
N VAL A 21 17.76 2.92 -3.01
CA VAL A 21 16.97 2.97 -4.25
C VAL A 21 16.86 1.59 -4.89
N GLU A 22 17.91 0.79 -4.89
CA GLU A 22 17.90 -0.56 -5.48
C GLU A 22 17.01 -1.50 -4.67
N ALA A 23 17.06 -1.39 -3.33
CA ALA A 23 16.17 -2.13 -2.44
C ALA A 23 14.69 -1.76 -2.68
N LYS A 24 14.37 -0.46 -2.77
CA LYS A 24 13.00 -0.02 -3.07
C LYS A 24 12.52 -0.51 -4.44
N GLN A 25 13.39 -0.47 -5.45
CA GLN A 25 13.06 -0.98 -6.77
C GLN A 25 12.75 -2.47 -6.71
N ARG A 26 13.57 -3.27 -6.02
CA ARG A 26 13.35 -4.70 -5.88
C ARG A 26 12.04 -5.03 -5.18
N VAL A 27 11.67 -4.26 -4.16
CA VAL A 27 10.38 -4.39 -3.47
C VAL A 27 9.22 -3.99 -4.38
N ALA A 28 9.36 -2.91 -5.15
CA ALA A 28 8.32 -2.47 -6.07
C ALA A 28 8.07 -3.49 -7.19
N GLU A 29 9.11 -4.12 -7.72
CA GLU A 29 9.02 -5.23 -8.69
C GLU A 29 8.29 -6.43 -8.06
N LEU A 30 8.70 -6.87 -6.87
CA LEU A 30 8.02 -7.95 -6.14
C LEU A 30 6.52 -7.67 -5.94
N LEU A 31 6.16 -6.46 -5.51
CA LEU A 31 4.77 -6.07 -5.29
C LEU A 31 3.94 -6.10 -6.58
N LYS A 32 4.53 -5.68 -7.70
CA LYS A 32 3.86 -5.63 -9.00
C LYS A 32 3.76 -7.00 -9.65
N ASP A 33 4.90 -7.66 -9.80
CA ASP A 33 5.06 -8.81 -10.69
C ASP A 33 4.62 -10.11 -10.02
N ASP A 34 4.96 -10.28 -8.74
CA ASP A 34 4.65 -11.53 -8.01
C ASP A 34 3.33 -11.42 -7.25
N PHE A 35 2.97 -10.24 -6.74
CA PHE A 35 1.78 -10.05 -5.93
C PHE A 35 0.61 -9.31 -6.61
N GLY A 36 0.83 -8.64 -7.75
CA GLY A 36 -0.27 -8.06 -8.55
C GLY A 36 -0.74 -6.67 -8.14
N TRP A 37 0.04 -5.90 -7.36
CA TRP A 37 -0.26 -4.48 -7.12
C TRP A 37 -0.08 -3.67 -8.40
N ARG A 38 -1.14 -2.99 -8.86
CA ARG A 38 -1.09 -2.16 -10.06
C ARG A 38 -0.40 -0.82 -9.83
N ARG A 39 -0.47 -0.30 -8.61
CA ARG A 39 0.06 1.02 -8.24
C ARG A 39 0.91 0.93 -6.98
N VAL A 40 2.20 1.16 -7.17
CA VAL A 40 3.20 1.28 -6.09
C VAL A 40 3.76 2.69 -6.15
N THR A 41 3.57 3.46 -5.08
CA THR A 41 4.04 4.84 -4.96
C THR A 41 5.25 4.89 -4.05
N ASP A 42 6.39 5.32 -4.58
CA ASP A 42 7.57 5.65 -3.79
C ASP A 42 7.40 7.02 -3.12
N LEU A 43 7.40 7.03 -1.78
CA LEU A 43 7.24 8.23 -0.98
C LEU A 43 8.57 8.94 -0.70
N GLY A 44 9.71 8.27 -0.93
CA GLY A 44 11.04 8.83 -0.67
C GLY A 44 11.88 7.98 0.29
N ASP A 45 12.64 8.67 1.13
CA ASP A 45 13.57 8.07 2.10
C ASP A 45 12.82 7.32 3.24
N ILE A 46 13.55 6.71 4.18
CA ILE A 46 12.91 5.95 5.27
C ILE A 46 12.10 6.84 6.22
N THR A 47 12.38 8.15 6.27
CA THR A 47 11.69 9.06 7.19
C THR A 47 10.21 9.24 6.83
N THR A 48 9.85 8.95 5.57
CA THR A 48 8.47 9.01 5.09
C THR A 48 7.62 7.86 5.59
N ALA A 49 8.20 6.77 6.13
CA ALA A 49 7.48 5.62 6.67
C ALA A 49 6.48 5.98 7.78
N ARG A 50 6.71 7.10 8.49
CA ARG A 50 5.78 7.63 9.50
C ARG A 50 4.38 7.86 8.93
N ALA A 51 4.26 8.32 7.68
CA ALA A 51 2.96 8.62 7.07
C ALA A 51 2.10 7.35 6.84
N PRO A 52 2.57 6.30 6.12
CA PRO A 52 1.80 5.07 5.98
C PRO A 52 1.58 4.34 7.32
N GLU A 53 2.53 4.40 8.27
CA GLU A 53 2.30 3.86 9.63
C GLU A 53 1.13 4.55 10.34
N MET A 54 1.02 5.88 10.22
CA MET A 54 -0.06 6.66 10.83
C MET A 54 -1.45 6.37 10.22
N LEU A 55 -1.53 5.70 9.06
CA LEU A 55 -2.81 5.27 8.50
C LEU A 55 -3.50 4.21 9.37
N LEU A 56 -2.77 3.47 10.22
CA LEU A 56 -3.33 2.37 11.01
C LEU A 56 -4.46 2.83 11.93
N ALA A 57 -4.33 4.00 12.56
CA ALA A 57 -5.36 4.52 13.46
C ALA A 57 -6.68 4.79 12.71
N LEU A 58 -6.61 5.34 11.49
CA LEU A 58 -7.78 5.52 10.63
C LEU A 58 -8.32 4.17 10.13
N TRP A 59 -7.43 3.28 9.69
CA TRP A 59 -7.79 1.94 9.21
C TRP A 59 -8.60 1.16 10.25
N LEU A 60 -8.18 1.17 11.52
CA LEU A 60 -8.92 0.49 12.60
C LEU A 60 -10.32 1.06 12.82
N ARG A 61 -10.51 2.38 12.64
CA ARG A 61 -11.84 3.00 12.73
C ARG A 61 -12.71 2.64 11.53
N LEU A 62 -12.14 2.62 10.33
CA LEU A 62 -12.85 2.19 9.12
C LEU A 62 -13.28 0.72 9.22
N MET A 63 -12.40 -0.17 9.70
CA MET A 63 -12.74 -1.57 9.93
C MET A 63 -13.97 -1.72 10.83
N GLY A 64 -14.05 -0.93 11.92
CA GLY A 64 -15.20 -0.96 12.82
C GLY A 64 -16.50 -0.40 12.22
N VAL A 65 -16.42 0.60 11.33
CA VAL A 65 -17.59 1.18 10.66
C VAL A 65 -18.06 0.32 9.48
N LEU A 66 -17.14 -0.28 8.74
CA LEU A 66 -17.41 -1.11 7.57
C LEU A 66 -17.72 -2.57 7.93
N ASP A 67 -17.51 -2.97 9.18
CA ASP A 67 -17.64 -4.34 9.68
C ASP A 67 -16.88 -5.36 8.83
N SER A 68 -15.73 -4.95 8.29
CA SER A 68 -14.96 -5.75 7.34
C SER A 68 -13.53 -5.23 7.24
N PRO A 69 -12.52 -6.12 7.13
CA PRO A 69 -11.14 -5.73 6.79
C PRO A 69 -10.92 -5.63 5.27
N VAL A 70 -11.93 -5.92 4.44
CA VAL A 70 -11.82 -5.98 2.97
C VAL A 70 -12.04 -4.58 2.38
N PHE A 71 -11.08 -3.69 2.60
CA PHE A 71 -11.01 -2.35 2.03
C PHE A 71 -9.55 -1.88 1.99
N ASN A 72 -9.27 -0.83 1.22
CA ASN A 72 -7.93 -0.27 1.10
C ASN A 72 -7.97 1.22 0.71
N PHE A 73 -6.80 1.86 0.68
CA PHE A 73 -6.64 3.27 0.34
C PHE A 73 -6.34 3.47 -1.14
N LYS A 74 -6.92 4.54 -1.70
CA LYS A 74 -6.69 4.99 -3.08
C LYS A 74 -6.36 6.48 -3.07
N VAL A 75 -5.26 6.86 -3.73
CA VAL A 75 -4.91 8.25 -4.03
C VAL A 75 -5.47 8.60 -5.40
N VAL A 76 -6.45 9.50 -5.42
CA VAL A 76 -7.09 9.99 -6.65
C VAL A 76 -6.45 11.32 -7.04
N THR A 77 -5.96 11.41 -8.27
CA THR A 77 -5.33 12.59 -8.88
C THR A 77 -5.93 12.87 -10.24
#